data_AF-A0A537URR6-F1
#
_entry.id   AF-A0A537URR6-F1
#
_cell.length_a   1.000
_cell.length_b   1.000
_cell.length_c   1.000
_cell.angle_alpha   90.00
_cell.angle_beta   90.00
_cell.angle_gamma   90.00
#
_symmetry.space_group_name_H-M   'P 1'
#
loop_
_entity.id
_entity.type
_entity.pdbx_description
1 polymer ?
#
loop_
_entity_poly.entity_id
_entity_poly.type
_entity_poly.pdbx_seq_one_letter_code
_entity_poly.pdbx_strand_id
1 'polypeptide(L)'
;MKPMLLIVTAIVAFGSIVARADPIDTEHLFGFTIGTDVGEIGEKELESNTLWRFGKRAGSYSALSHALSLEYTARQNLRLEVSASGAYHDIVGVPGLDDQQRGAFDGLSFDMRYRILDRAHASFGLMIDAEPHWGRVDEVSGEPVDRYGVDLVLVADKELVPNRIVAAFNLLYLPEIAHSRVTGIWSRQAAIGVATALMAQIGPGLFVGTEARYLRSYEGLGLDNFAGHGFFVGPTIYAKLSERSWILFAW
;
A
#
# COMPACT_ATOMS: atom_id res chain seq x y z
N MET A 1 8.62 -1.07 27.66
CA MET A 1 7.66 -1.52 26.63
C MET A 1 8.21 -1.16 25.26
N LYS A 2 8.23 -2.11 24.32
CA LYS A 2 8.68 -1.87 22.94
C LYS A 2 7.72 -0.89 22.23
N PRO A 3 8.19 0.04 21.37
CA PRO A 3 7.30 0.94 20.64
C PRO A 3 6.37 0.13 19.72
N MET A 4 5.09 0.48 19.68
CA MET A 4 4.11 -0.09 18.77
C MET A 4 3.42 1.08 18.05
N LEU A 5 3.77 1.28 16.78
CA LEU A 5 2.99 2.08 15.84
C LEU A 5 1.94 1.12 15.26
N LEU A 6 0.66 1.47 15.39
CA LEU A 6 -0.46 0.69 14.83
C LEU A 6 -0.96 1.42 13.58
N ILE A 7 -1.20 0.70 12.48
CA ILE A 7 -1.32 1.21 11.11
C ILE A 7 -2.61 0.68 10.47
N VAL A 8 -3.80 0.93 11.01
CA VAL A 8 -5.00 0.26 10.50
C VAL A 8 -5.35 0.75 9.09
N THR A 9 -5.44 -0.14 8.12
CA THR A 9 -5.87 0.14 6.74
C THR A 9 -7.23 -0.49 6.48
N ALA A 10 -8.14 0.27 5.86
CA ALA A 10 -9.40 -0.21 5.34
C ALA A 10 -9.55 0.17 3.87
N ILE A 11 -9.80 -0.82 3.01
CA ILE A 11 -9.95 -0.62 1.57
C ILE A 11 -11.32 -1.11 1.12
N VAL A 12 -12.04 -0.29 0.35
CA VAL A 12 -13.36 -0.60 -0.22
C VAL A 12 -13.36 -0.25 -1.70
N ALA A 13 -13.77 -1.17 -2.57
CA ALA A 13 -13.87 -0.88 -4.00
C ALA A 13 -15.22 -1.29 -4.63
N PHE A 14 -15.53 -0.64 -5.76
CA PHE A 14 -16.69 -0.91 -6.62
C PHE A 14 -16.23 -1.04 -8.08
N GLY A 15 -16.47 -2.20 -8.70
CA GLY A 15 -15.95 -2.55 -10.03
C GLY A 15 -16.86 -3.49 -10.83
N SER A 16 -16.39 -3.94 -12.00
CA SER A 16 -17.15 -4.83 -12.90
C SER A 16 -16.44 -6.17 -13.06
N ILE A 17 -16.82 -7.21 -12.31
CA ILE A 17 -16.28 -8.56 -12.50
C ILE A 17 -17.15 -9.34 -13.50
N VAL A 18 -16.53 -10.03 -14.45
CA VAL A 18 -17.17 -11.12 -15.20
C VAL A 18 -17.02 -12.40 -14.38
N ALA A 19 -18.11 -12.84 -13.74
CA ALA A 19 -18.10 -13.97 -12.83
C ALA A 19 -17.85 -15.33 -13.52
N ARG A 20 -16.91 -16.11 -12.99
CA ARG A 20 -16.97 -17.58 -12.97
C ARG A 20 -16.71 -18.06 -11.54
N ALA A 21 -16.81 -19.37 -11.29
CA ALA A 21 -16.40 -19.95 -10.02
C ALA A 21 -14.87 -19.97 -10.00
N ASP A 22 -14.26 -18.89 -9.52
CA ASP A 22 -12.94 -18.45 -10.00
C ASP A 22 -11.75 -18.87 -9.11
N PRO A 23 -10.56 -19.04 -9.72
CA PRO A 23 -9.26 -19.02 -9.02
C PRO A 23 -9.18 -17.87 -8.00
N ILE A 24 -8.28 -17.97 -7.01
CA ILE A 24 -8.10 -16.87 -6.07
C ILE A 24 -7.52 -15.68 -6.85
N ASP A 25 -8.32 -14.62 -6.93
CA ASP A 25 -7.85 -13.31 -7.37
C ASP A 25 -7.05 -12.65 -6.24
N THR A 26 -5.81 -12.27 -6.54
CA THR A 26 -4.91 -11.65 -5.56
C THR A 26 -4.77 -10.15 -5.72
N GLU A 27 -5.34 -9.53 -6.76
CA GLU A 27 -5.14 -8.11 -7.07
C GLU A 27 -5.33 -7.25 -5.81
N HIS A 28 -6.40 -7.53 -5.05
CA HIS A 28 -6.82 -6.77 -3.87
C HIS A 28 -6.85 -7.57 -2.57
N LEU A 29 -6.18 -8.71 -2.55
CA LEU A 29 -6.32 -9.65 -1.43
C LEU A 29 -5.53 -9.25 -0.18
N PHE A 30 -4.63 -8.29 -0.30
CA PHE A 30 -3.68 -7.90 0.74
C PHE A 30 -3.73 -6.38 0.95
N GLY A 31 -3.51 -5.92 2.18
CA GLY A 31 -3.60 -4.50 2.53
C GLY A 31 -2.28 -3.73 2.44
N PHE A 32 -1.14 -4.43 2.58
CA PHE A 32 0.19 -3.82 2.52
C PHE A 32 1.20 -4.58 1.64
N THR A 33 0.72 -5.63 1.00
CA THR A 33 1.37 -6.45 -0.02
C THR A 33 0.49 -6.33 -1.27
N ILE A 34 1.02 -6.67 -2.44
CA ILE A 34 0.27 -6.61 -3.69
C ILE A 34 0.30 -8.02 -4.28
N GLY A 35 -0.78 -8.45 -4.92
CA GLY A 35 -0.81 -9.69 -5.70
C GLY A 35 -0.36 -9.49 -7.13
N THR A 36 -0.23 -10.58 -7.89
CA THR A 36 0.20 -10.52 -9.29
C THR A 36 -0.95 -10.58 -10.28
N ASP A 37 -2.17 -10.88 -9.83
CA ASP A 37 -3.35 -10.77 -10.69
C ASP A 37 -3.63 -9.34 -11.09
N VAL A 38 -4.17 -9.21 -12.30
CA VAL A 38 -4.66 -7.97 -12.88
C VAL A 38 -5.99 -8.27 -13.51
N GLY A 39 -6.93 -7.33 -13.43
CA GLY A 39 -8.23 -7.47 -14.06
C GLY A 39 -8.17 -7.63 -15.58
N GLU A 40 -9.32 -7.91 -16.17
CA GLU A 40 -9.51 -8.20 -17.60
C GLU A 40 -9.37 -6.95 -18.49
N ILE A 41 -9.04 -7.11 -19.77
CA ILE A 41 -8.89 -5.97 -20.68
C ILE A 41 -10.16 -5.12 -20.72
N GLY A 42 -10.03 -3.83 -20.44
CA GLY A 42 -11.15 -2.90 -20.40
C GLY A 42 -11.84 -2.80 -19.05
N GLU A 43 -11.47 -3.63 -18.08
CA GLU A 43 -11.97 -3.58 -16.71
C GLU A 43 -11.62 -2.26 -16.06
N LYS A 44 -12.56 -1.78 -15.23
CA LYS A 44 -12.47 -0.52 -14.50
C LYS A 44 -12.92 -0.74 -13.07
N GLU A 45 -12.20 -0.12 -12.16
CA GLU A 45 -12.49 -0.20 -10.74
C GLU A 45 -12.28 1.17 -10.08
N LEU A 46 -13.10 1.45 -9.08
CA LEU A 46 -12.95 2.58 -8.18
C LEU A 46 -12.62 2.03 -6.81
N GLU A 47 -11.46 2.40 -6.28
CA GLU A 47 -11.02 2.03 -4.94
C GLU A 47 -11.01 3.24 -4.01
N SER A 48 -11.39 3.00 -2.75
CA SER A 48 -11.24 3.93 -1.65
C SER A 48 -10.43 3.28 -0.55
N ASN A 49 -9.25 3.83 -0.28
CA ASN A 49 -8.31 3.33 0.72
C ASN A 49 -8.18 4.36 1.85
N THR A 50 -8.39 3.92 3.09
CA THR A 50 -8.17 4.74 4.30
C THR A 50 -7.14 4.07 5.17
N LEU A 51 -6.03 4.76 5.39
CA LEU A 51 -4.94 4.33 6.26
C LEU A 51 -4.85 5.23 7.50
N TRP A 52 -4.92 4.63 8.68
CA TRP A 52 -4.82 5.33 9.95
C TRP A 52 -3.60 4.89 10.76
N ARG A 53 -2.66 5.81 10.95
CA ARG A 53 -1.49 5.63 11.80
C ARG A 53 -1.72 6.36 13.12
N PHE A 54 -1.58 5.67 14.24
CA PHE A 54 -1.75 6.31 15.54
C PHE A 54 -0.83 5.72 16.61
N GLY A 55 -0.63 6.51 17.66
CA GLY A 55 0.21 6.14 18.80
C GLY A 55 1.68 6.55 18.62
N LYS A 56 2.21 7.22 19.64
CA LYS A 56 3.63 7.52 19.85
C LYS A 56 3.95 7.28 21.34
N ARG A 57 5.23 7.29 21.72
CA ARG A 57 5.66 7.01 23.10
C ARG A 57 5.21 8.07 24.12
N ALA A 58 5.04 9.30 23.67
CA ALA A 58 4.60 10.45 24.46
C ALA A 58 3.74 11.35 23.59
N GLY A 59 2.83 12.09 24.21
CA GLY A 59 1.82 12.89 23.52
C GLY A 59 0.68 12.06 22.93
N SER A 60 -0.17 12.75 22.16
CA SER A 60 -1.23 12.17 21.32
C SER A 60 -0.83 12.29 19.86
N TYR A 61 -0.95 11.21 19.10
CA TYR A 61 -0.61 11.16 17.68
C TYR A 61 -1.66 10.38 16.91
N SER A 62 -2.24 11.03 15.90
CA SER A 62 -3.15 10.45 14.93
C SER A 62 -2.87 11.04 13.54
N ALA A 63 -2.66 10.20 12.55
CA ALA A 63 -2.45 10.58 11.15
C ALA A 63 -3.28 9.66 10.25
N LEU A 64 -4.23 10.24 9.53
CA LEU A 64 -5.11 9.56 8.60
C LEU A 64 -4.74 9.97 7.18
N SER A 65 -4.54 8.99 6.30
CA SER A 65 -4.39 9.15 4.86
C SER A 65 -5.60 8.52 4.18
N HIS A 66 -6.18 9.20 3.21
CA HIS A 66 -7.30 8.69 2.42
C HIS A 66 -6.97 8.85 0.95
N ALA A 67 -7.08 7.77 0.17
CA ALA A 67 -6.87 7.78 -1.27
C ALA A 67 -8.14 7.31 -1.99
N LEU A 68 -8.44 7.95 -3.12
CA LEU A 68 -9.42 7.50 -4.10
C LEU A 68 -8.68 7.19 -5.39
N SER A 69 -8.87 5.98 -5.89
CA SER A 69 -8.13 5.46 -7.05
C SER A 69 -9.09 5.02 -8.15
N LEU A 70 -8.71 5.32 -9.40
CA LEU A 70 -9.38 4.82 -10.59
C LEU A 70 -8.44 3.89 -11.33
N GLU A 71 -8.85 2.65 -11.48
CA GLU A 71 -8.07 1.62 -12.13
C GLU A 71 -8.63 1.26 -13.51
N TYR A 72 -7.73 0.87 -14.40
CA TYR A 72 -8.06 0.48 -15.75
C TYR A 72 -7.06 -0.53 -16.31
N THR A 73 -7.54 -1.70 -16.73
CA THR A 73 -6.72 -2.65 -17.48
C THR A 73 -6.66 -2.22 -18.94
N ALA A 74 -5.58 -1.54 -19.31
CA ALA A 74 -5.41 -1.00 -20.66
C ALA A 74 -5.14 -2.07 -21.71
N ARG A 75 -4.40 -3.12 -21.34
CA ARG A 75 -4.04 -4.26 -22.20
C ARG A 75 -3.85 -5.51 -21.36
N GLN A 76 -3.75 -6.66 -22.00
CA GLN A 76 -3.39 -7.88 -21.30
C GLN A 76 -2.12 -7.67 -20.50
N ASN A 77 -2.16 -8.05 -19.22
CA ASN A 77 -1.07 -7.92 -18.26
C ASN A 77 -0.69 -6.48 -17.86
N LEU A 78 -1.38 -5.44 -18.33
CA LEU A 78 -1.10 -4.04 -17.98
C LEU A 78 -2.31 -3.40 -17.31
N ARG A 79 -2.19 -3.14 -16.01
CA ARG A 79 -3.14 -2.38 -15.19
C ARG A 79 -2.55 -1.00 -14.90
N LEU A 80 -3.36 0.03 -15.04
CA LEU A 80 -3.01 1.42 -14.75
C LEU A 80 -3.94 1.95 -13.68
N GLU A 81 -3.42 2.73 -12.75
CA GLU A 81 -4.19 3.34 -11.67
C GLU A 81 -3.84 4.83 -11.55
N VAL A 82 -4.84 5.69 -11.37
CA VAL A 82 -4.65 7.10 -11.04
C VAL A 82 -5.32 7.40 -9.72
N SER A 83 -4.58 7.99 -8.79
CA SER A 83 -5.04 8.14 -7.41
C SER A 83 -4.88 9.57 -6.92
N ALA A 84 -5.82 9.99 -6.07
CA ALA A 84 -5.79 11.28 -5.40
C ALA A 84 -5.91 11.08 -3.89
N SER A 85 -5.02 11.71 -3.14
CA SER A 85 -4.91 11.51 -1.70
C SER A 85 -5.14 12.77 -0.87
N GLY A 86 -5.72 12.59 0.32
CA GLY A 86 -5.83 13.58 1.38
C GLY A 86 -5.23 13.04 2.67
N ALA A 87 -4.76 13.94 3.52
CA ALA A 87 -4.18 13.63 4.82
C ALA A 87 -4.80 14.48 5.92
N TYR A 88 -4.96 13.90 7.11
CA TYR A 88 -5.37 14.59 8.33
C TYR A 88 -4.45 14.20 9.49
N HIS A 89 -3.91 15.18 10.18
CA HIS A 89 -3.05 15.00 11.35
C HIS A 89 -3.67 15.67 12.56
N ASP A 90 -3.63 14.98 13.69
CA ASP A 90 -3.96 15.48 15.03
C ASP A 90 -2.84 15.04 15.99
N ILE A 91 -1.98 16.00 16.33
CA ILE A 91 -0.72 15.80 17.04
C ILE A 91 -0.65 16.80 18.19
N VAL A 92 -0.45 16.30 19.41
CA VAL A 92 -0.33 17.11 20.63
C VAL A 92 0.74 16.55 21.55
N GLY A 93 1.75 17.35 21.90
CA GLY A 93 2.77 17.03 22.90
C GLY A 93 3.68 15.87 22.52
N VAL A 94 3.87 15.60 21.22
CA VAL A 94 4.76 14.53 20.74
C VAL A 94 6.18 15.08 20.57
N PRO A 95 7.19 14.58 21.30
CA PRO A 95 8.55 15.09 21.17
C PRO A 95 9.10 14.99 19.75
N GLY A 96 9.61 16.10 19.22
CA GLY A 96 10.20 16.19 17.88
C GLY A 96 9.21 16.44 16.75
N LEU A 97 7.92 16.61 17.05
CA LEU A 97 6.90 17.03 16.11
C LEU A 97 6.21 18.28 16.67
N ASP A 98 5.84 19.21 15.78
CA ASP A 98 5.03 20.35 16.16
C ASP A 98 3.58 19.92 16.43
N ASP A 99 2.94 20.60 17.39
CA ASP A 99 1.52 20.41 17.65
C ASP A 99 0.70 20.96 16.48
N GLN A 100 -0.18 20.14 15.93
CA GLN A 100 -1.04 20.56 14.84
C GLN A 100 -2.27 19.68 14.68
N GLN A 101 -3.34 20.32 14.21
CA GLN A 101 -4.61 19.68 13.87
C GLN A 101 -5.07 20.20 12.51
N ARG A 102 -4.88 19.42 11.46
CA ARG A 102 -5.17 19.89 10.10
C ARG A 102 -5.45 18.76 9.12
N GLY A 103 -6.38 19.03 8.21
CA GLY A 103 -6.59 18.24 7.00
C GLY A 103 -6.13 19.01 5.77
N ALA A 104 -5.54 18.31 4.81
CA ALA A 104 -5.14 18.87 3.53
C ALA A 104 -5.23 17.83 2.42
N PHE A 105 -5.41 18.31 1.19
CA PHE A 105 -5.09 17.50 0.02
C PHE A 105 -3.58 17.20 0.04
N ASP A 106 -3.23 15.92 -0.05
CA ASP A 106 -1.83 15.47 -0.03
C ASP A 106 -1.27 15.36 -1.43
N GLY A 107 -1.86 14.60 -2.35
CA GLY A 107 -1.13 14.29 -3.57
C GLY A 107 -1.90 13.57 -4.66
N LEU A 108 -1.15 13.31 -5.72
CA LEU A 108 -1.56 12.49 -6.85
C LEU A 108 -0.49 11.42 -7.08
N SER A 109 -0.93 10.23 -7.47
CA SER A 109 -0.04 9.17 -7.94
C SER A 109 -0.58 8.52 -9.20
N PHE A 110 0.31 7.83 -9.90
CA PHE A 110 0.00 7.06 -11.08
C PHE A 110 0.74 5.72 -11.00
N ASP A 111 0.00 4.63 -10.85
CA ASP A 111 0.56 3.28 -10.73
C ASP A 111 0.46 2.54 -12.07
N MET A 112 1.53 1.78 -12.36
CA MET A 112 1.65 0.95 -13.55
C MET A 112 2.10 -0.46 -13.17
N ARG A 113 1.14 -1.38 -13.12
CA ARG A 113 1.39 -2.80 -12.87
C ARG A 113 1.51 -3.58 -14.17
N TYR A 114 2.63 -4.29 -14.36
CA TYR A 114 2.84 -5.19 -15.49
C TYR A 114 3.12 -6.63 -15.04
N ARG A 115 2.16 -7.54 -15.32
CA ARG A 115 2.29 -8.98 -15.04
C ARG A 115 3.23 -9.65 -16.05
N ILE A 116 4.34 -10.19 -15.55
CA ILE A 116 5.35 -10.91 -16.33
C ILE A 116 5.00 -12.39 -16.44
N LEU A 117 4.63 -13.03 -15.32
CA LEU A 117 4.22 -14.42 -15.26
C LEU A 117 2.82 -14.52 -14.67
N ASP A 118 1.97 -15.27 -15.36
CA ASP A 118 0.62 -15.61 -14.90
C ASP A 118 0.66 -16.95 -14.15
N ARG A 119 0.18 -16.96 -12.91
CA ARG A 119 0.13 -18.16 -12.07
C ARG A 119 -0.72 -19.29 -12.66
N ALA A 120 -1.68 -18.98 -13.54
CA ALA A 120 -2.49 -20.01 -14.19
C ALA A 120 -1.65 -20.86 -15.17
N HIS A 121 -0.52 -20.32 -15.63
CA HIS A 121 0.34 -20.93 -16.65
C HIS A 121 1.79 -21.16 -16.17
N ALA A 122 2.13 -20.73 -14.94
CA ALA A 122 3.45 -20.85 -14.33
C ALA A 122 3.37 -21.39 -12.90
N SER A 123 4.52 -21.73 -12.30
CA SER A 123 4.56 -22.25 -10.92
C SER A 123 4.32 -21.20 -9.83
N PHE A 124 4.33 -19.92 -10.20
CA PHE A 124 4.11 -18.73 -9.38
C PHE A 124 3.79 -17.54 -10.32
N GLY A 125 3.13 -16.52 -9.80
CA GLY A 125 2.92 -15.25 -10.51
C GLY A 125 4.10 -14.30 -10.31
N LEU A 126 4.37 -13.43 -11.28
CA LEU A 126 5.42 -12.42 -11.21
C LEU A 126 4.95 -11.13 -11.86
N MET A 127 5.15 -10.00 -11.19
CA MET A 127 4.77 -8.67 -11.67
C MET A 127 5.82 -7.63 -11.26
N ILE A 128 5.94 -6.59 -12.07
CA ILE A 128 6.62 -5.35 -11.69
C ILE A 128 5.58 -4.24 -11.56
N ASP A 129 5.83 -3.34 -10.61
CA ASP A 129 5.01 -2.18 -10.34
C ASP A 129 5.90 -0.94 -10.19
N ALA A 130 5.38 0.19 -10.66
CA ALA A 130 6.00 1.50 -10.59
C ALA A 130 4.92 2.57 -10.38
N GLU A 131 4.96 3.22 -9.22
CA GLU A 131 4.04 4.28 -8.84
C GLU A 131 4.79 5.61 -8.60
N PRO A 132 5.05 6.41 -9.64
CA PRO A 132 5.43 7.80 -9.47
C PRO A 132 4.34 8.59 -8.74
N HIS A 133 4.76 9.43 -7.80
CA HIS A 133 3.86 10.23 -7.00
C HIS A 133 4.40 11.64 -6.70
N TRP A 134 3.46 12.55 -6.45
CA TRP A 134 3.73 13.86 -5.89
C TRP A 134 2.84 14.09 -4.68
N GLY A 135 3.44 14.53 -3.57
CA GLY A 135 2.76 14.81 -2.31
C GLY A 135 3.08 16.21 -1.79
N ARG A 136 2.25 16.74 -0.89
CA ARG A 136 2.45 18.07 -0.29
C ARG A 136 2.28 18.13 1.22
N VAL A 137 2.03 16.99 1.84
CA VAL A 137 1.96 16.81 3.28
C VAL A 137 3.03 15.79 3.68
N ASP A 138 3.82 16.11 4.70
CA ASP A 138 4.76 15.16 5.28
C ASP A 138 3.96 14.08 6.01
N GLU A 139 4.23 12.80 5.74
CA GLU A 139 3.39 11.71 6.26
C GLU A 139 3.45 11.61 7.79
N VAL A 140 4.58 11.95 8.40
CA VAL A 140 4.82 11.76 9.82
C VAL A 140 4.44 12.99 10.62
N SER A 141 5.03 14.13 10.28
CA SER A 141 4.81 15.38 11.00
C SER A 141 3.50 16.01 10.60
N GLY A 142 3.05 15.77 9.37
CA GLY A 142 1.93 16.45 8.74
C GLY A 142 2.28 17.82 8.19
N GLU A 143 3.53 18.28 8.26
CA GLU A 143 4.00 19.60 7.79
C GLU A 143 3.86 19.82 6.28
N PRO A 144 3.83 21.08 5.80
CA PRO A 144 3.73 21.34 4.37
C PRO A 144 5.09 21.10 3.71
N VAL A 145 5.08 20.24 2.69
CA VAL A 145 6.26 19.86 1.90
C VAL A 145 5.91 19.87 0.41
N ASP A 146 6.88 19.70 -0.47
CA ASP A 146 6.68 19.22 -1.84
C ASP A 146 7.53 17.94 -1.99
N ARG A 147 6.87 16.78 -2.09
CA ARG A 147 7.49 15.44 -2.17
C ARG A 147 7.33 14.88 -3.58
N TYR A 148 8.38 14.26 -4.07
CA TYR A 148 8.40 13.59 -5.37
C TYR A 148 9.13 12.25 -5.20
N GLY A 149 8.49 11.17 -5.63
CA GLY A 149 9.05 9.84 -5.50
C GLY A 149 8.52 8.88 -6.55
N VAL A 150 9.04 7.67 -6.50
CA VAL A 150 8.51 6.53 -7.25
C VAL A 150 8.60 5.30 -6.38
N ASP A 151 7.48 4.62 -6.18
CA ASP A 151 7.46 3.35 -5.48
C ASP A 151 7.71 2.25 -6.51
N LEU A 152 8.79 1.50 -6.34
CA LEU A 152 9.16 0.40 -7.24
C LEU A 152 9.01 -0.93 -6.51
N VAL A 153 8.20 -1.82 -7.06
CA VAL A 153 7.89 -3.10 -6.42
C VAL A 153 8.07 -4.26 -7.40
N LEU A 154 8.82 -5.27 -6.97
CA LEU A 154 8.83 -6.59 -7.61
C LEU A 154 7.93 -7.51 -6.80
N VAL A 155 6.91 -8.07 -7.43
CA VAL A 155 5.84 -8.84 -6.79
C VAL A 155 5.88 -10.28 -7.25
N ALA A 156 5.81 -11.22 -6.32
CA ALA A 156 5.64 -12.64 -6.60
C ALA A 156 4.59 -13.25 -5.67
N ASP A 157 3.74 -14.12 -6.20
CA ASP A 157 2.75 -14.83 -5.40
C ASP A 157 2.52 -16.26 -5.88
N LYS A 158 1.86 -17.05 -5.04
CA LYS A 158 1.57 -18.45 -5.33
C LYS A 158 0.42 -18.98 -4.48
N GLU A 159 -0.49 -19.72 -5.11
CA GLU A 159 -1.37 -20.63 -4.39
C GLU A 159 -0.55 -21.81 -3.82
N LEU A 160 -0.35 -21.83 -2.51
CA LEU A 160 0.30 -22.92 -1.79
C LEU A 160 -0.60 -24.14 -1.70
N VAL A 161 -1.90 -23.90 -1.52
CA VAL A 161 -2.95 -24.91 -1.62
C VAL A 161 -3.99 -24.38 -2.61
N PRO A 162 -4.23 -25.09 -3.74
CA PRO A 162 -5.13 -24.63 -4.77
C PRO A 162 -6.49 -24.19 -4.20
N ASN A 163 -6.94 -22.99 -4.59
CA ASN A 163 -8.20 -22.38 -4.16
C ASN A 163 -8.39 -22.31 -2.64
N ARG A 164 -7.31 -22.27 -1.85
CA ARG A 164 -7.42 -22.26 -0.38
C ARG A 164 -6.39 -21.41 0.32
N ILE A 165 -5.11 -21.52 -0.03
CA ILE A 165 -4.03 -20.82 0.67
C ILE A 165 -3.15 -20.17 -0.38
N VAL A 166 -2.96 -18.86 -0.28
CA VAL A 166 -2.09 -18.07 -1.16
C VAL A 166 -1.07 -17.30 -0.34
N ALA A 167 0.15 -17.22 -0.85
CA ALA A 167 1.21 -16.42 -0.29
C ALA A 167 1.72 -15.42 -1.32
N ALA A 168 2.07 -14.22 -0.86
CA ALA A 168 2.68 -13.18 -1.66
C ALA A 168 3.98 -12.67 -1.02
N PHE A 169 4.87 -12.15 -1.87
CA PHE A 169 6.16 -11.59 -1.52
C PHE A 169 6.47 -10.41 -2.43
N ASN A 170 6.79 -9.26 -1.81
CA ASN A 170 7.16 -8.05 -2.51
C ASN A 170 8.55 -7.60 -2.08
N LEU A 171 9.37 -7.17 -3.04
CA LEU A 171 10.61 -6.43 -2.81
C LEU A 171 10.36 -4.98 -3.20
N LEU A 172 10.62 -4.05 -2.28
CA LEU A 172 10.27 -2.64 -2.41
C LEU A 172 11.52 -1.76 -2.44
N TYR A 173 11.52 -0.76 -3.30
CA TYR A 173 12.47 0.35 -3.27
C TYR A 173 11.75 1.67 -3.54
N LEU A 174 11.75 2.57 -2.56
CA LEU A 174 10.91 3.77 -2.50
C LEU A 174 11.79 5.03 -2.32
N PRO A 175 12.46 5.51 -3.39
CA PRO A 175 13.19 6.78 -3.38
C PRO A 175 12.26 7.99 -3.39
N GLU A 176 12.58 8.98 -2.57
CA GLU A 176 11.84 10.24 -2.48
C GLU A 176 12.79 11.44 -2.31
N ILE A 177 12.39 12.57 -2.91
CA ILE A 177 12.99 13.88 -2.69
C ILE A 177 11.91 14.79 -2.13
N ALA A 178 12.22 15.49 -1.04
CA ALA A 178 11.28 16.40 -0.40
C ALA A 178 11.89 17.80 -0.25
N HIS A 179 11.05 18.81 -0.47
CA HIS A 179 11.36 20.20 -0.15
C HIS A 179 10.44 20.68 0.97
N SER A 180 11.01 21.01 2.13
CA SER A 180 10.24 21.55 3.25
C SER A 180 9.76 22.97 2.93
N ARG A 181 8.44 23.20 2.96
CA ARG A 181 7.87 24.55 2.79
C ARG A 181 7.92 25.38 4.08
N VAL A 182 8.40 24.81 5.18
CA VAL A 182 8.61 25.49 6.46
C VAL A 182 10.04 26.02 6.55
N THR A 183 11.04 25.16 6.24
CA THR A 183 12.46 25.49 6.43
C THR A 183 13.19 25.84 5.13
N GLY A 184 12.63 25.48 3.97
CA GLY A 184 13.29 25.61 2.66
C GLY A 184 14.38 24.55 2.40
N ILE A 185 14.51 23.57 3.29
CA ILE A 185 15.53 22.52 3.18
C ILE A 185 15.06 21.44 2.21
N TRP A 186 15.97 21.00 1.35
CA TRP A 186 15.80 19.81 0.53
C TRP A 186 16.36 18.60 1.25
N SER A 187 15.57 17.53 1.30
CA SER A 187 15.99 16.21 1.78
C SER A 187 15.82 15.18 0.68
N ARG A 188 16.59 14.10 0.79
CA ARG A 188 16.51 12.92 -0.06
C ARG A 188 16.46 11.72 0.86
N GLN A 189 15.60 10.78 0.55
CA GLN A 189 15.48 9.55 1.33
C GLN A 189 15.15 8.39 0.41
N ALA A 190 15.51 7.19 0.84
CA ALA A 190 15.07 5.97 0.19
C ALA A 190 14.70 4.93 1.23
N ALA A 191 13.58 4.26 1.01
CA ALA A 191 13.27 3.04 1.73
C ALA A 191 13.55 1.81 0.86
N ILE A 192 14.08 0.75 1.46
CA ILE A 192 14.12 -0.58 0.85
C ILE A 192 13.52 -1.59 1.82
N GLY A 193 12.79 -2.56 1.32
CA GLY A 193 12.23 -3.57 2.20
C GLY A 193 11.59 -4.74 1.51
N VAL A 194 11.02 -5.59 2.34
CA VAL A 194 10.28 -6.77 1.92
C VAL A 194 8.91 -6.76 2.58
N ALA A 195 7.88 -7.14 1.84
CA ALA A 195 6.55 -7.43 2.36
C ALA A 195 6.19 -8.89 2.03
N THR A 196 5.47 -9.55 2.92
CA THR A 196 4.96 -10.89 2.66
C THR A 196 3.60 -11.06 3.28
N ALA A 197 2.74 -11.80 2.59
CA ALA A 197 1.38 -12.10 3.01
C ALA A 197 1.12 -13.60 2.93
N LEU A 198 0.27 -14.09 3.84
CA LEU A 198 -0.32 -15.43 3.78
C LEU A 198 -1.81 -15.31 4.05
N MET A 199 -2.64 -15.65 3.07
CA MET A 199 -4.10 -15.57 3.16
C MET A 199 -4.72 -16.94 2.96
N ALA A 200 -5.73 -17.27 3.77
CA ALA A 200 -6.48 -18.51 3.67
C ALA A 200 -7.97 -18.21 3.43
N GLN A 201 -8.56 -18.86 2.43
CA GLN A 201 -9.99 -18.81 2.18
C GLN A 201 -10.73 -19.66 3.22
N ILE A 202 -11.48 -19.03 4.13
CA ILE A 202 -12.20 -19.73 5.20
C ILE A 202 -13.69 -19.95 4.87
N GLY A 203 -14.21 -19.23 3.88
CA GLY A 203 -15.53 -19.40 3.31
C GLY A 203 -15.60 -18.80 1.90
N PRO A 204 -16.71 -18.97 1.16
CA PRO A 204 -16.87 -18.36 -0.16
C PRO A 204 -16.65 -16.84 -0.08
N GLY A 205 -15.67 -16.32 -0.83
CA GLY A 205 -15.32 -14.89 -0.83
C GLY A 205 -14.75 -14.31 0.48
N LEU A 206 -14.49 -15.12 1.52
CA LEU A 206 -13.96 -14.66 2.80
C LEU A 206 -12.56 -15.23 3.05
N PHE A 207 -11.59 -14.33 3.22
CA PHE A 207 -10.20 -14.67 3.47
C PHE A 207 -9.71 -14.03 4.77
N VAL A 208 -8.90 -14.78 5.51
CA VAL A 208 -8.24 -14.30 6.72
C VAL A 208 -6.78 -14.72 6.64
N GLY A 209 -5.90 -13.85 7.08
CA GLY A 209 -4.48 -14.12 7.04
C GLY A 209 -3.67 -13.11 7.81
N THR A 210 -2.40 -13.05 7.46
CA THR A 210 -1.43 -12.16 8.10
C THR A 210 -0.47 -11.62 7.06
N GLU A 211 -0.04 -10.38 7.21
CA GLU A 211 1.10 -9.86 6.46
C GLU A 211 2.17 -9.35 7.42
N ALA A 212 3.39 -9.32 6.91
CA ALA A 212 4.55 -8.81 7.61
C ALA A 212 5.40 -7.97 6.67
N ARG A 213 5.98 -6.89 7.18
CA ARG A 213 6.83 -5.99 6.42
C ARG A 213 8.07 -5.62 7.21
N TYR A 214 9.21 -5.63 6.52
CA TYR A 214 10.45 -5.14 7.05
C TYR A 214 10.98 -4.05 6.12
N LEU A 215 11.15 -2.84 6.66
CA LEU A 215 11.60 -1.66 5.92
C LEU A 215 12.87 -1.12 6.57
N ARG A 216 13.82 -0.69 5.74
CA ARG A 216 14.98 0.11 6.12
C ARG A 216 14.90 1.45 5.40
N SER A 217 15.16 2.52 6.13
CA SER A 217 15.22 3.89 5.62
C SER A 217 16.67 4.36 5.58
N TYR A 218 17.00 5.12 4.56
CA TYR A 218 18.31 5.69 4.31
C TYR A 218 18.19 7.17 3.98
N GLU A 219 19.16 7.96 4.45
CA GLU A 219 19.36 9.34 4.02
C GLU A 219 20.07 9.34 2.66
N GLY A 220 19.48 10.03 1.68
CA GLY A 220 19.91 9.97 0.29
C GLY A 220 19.12 8.95 -0.54
N LEU A 221 19.37 8.96 -1.85
CA LEU A 221 18.80 7.99 -2.80
C LEU A 221 19.67 6.73 -2.94
N GLY A 222 20.82 6.69 -2.27
CA GLY A 222 21.64 5.50 -2.14
C GLY A 222 21.18 4.66 -0.94
N LEU A 223 21.74 3.45 -0.82
CA LEU A 223 21.50 2.55 0.32
C LEU A 223 22.72 2.52 1.27
N ASP A 224 23.42 3.66 1.39
CA ASP A 224 24.69 3.82 2.08
C ASP A 224 24.58 4.52 3.44
N ASN A 225 23.65 5.47 3.64
CA ASN A 225 23.48 6.20 4.90
C ASN A 225 22.24 5.73 5.67
N PHE A 226 22.39 4.69 6.48
CA PHE A 226 21.27 4.09 7.22
C PHE A 226 20.65 5.05 8.25
N ALA A 227 19.36 5.32 8.12
CA ALA A 227 18.59 6.21 9.00
C ALA A 227 17.75 5.46 10.03
N GLY A 228 17.30 4.24 9.70
CA GLY A 228 16.48 3.44 10.61
C GLY A 228 15.80 2.24 9.95
N HIS A 229 15.04 1.49 10.74
CA HIS A 229 14.29 0.35 10.25
C HIS A 229 13.01 0.12 11.07
N GLY A 230 12.04 -0.55 10.47
CA GLY A 230 10.79 -0.94 11.10
C GLY A 230 10.40 -2.37 10.70
N PHE A 231 9.78 -3.08 11.63
CA PHE A 231 9.13 -4.37 11.38
C PHE A 231 7.67 -4.27 11.79
N PHE A 232 6.78 -4.68 10.90
CA PHE A 232 5.33 -4.62 11.05
C PHE A 232 4.75 -6.00 10.79
N VAL A 233 3.75 -6.40 11.57
CA VAL A 233 3.05 -7.66 11.38
C VAL A 233 1.65 -7.56 11.98
N GLY A 234 0.67 -8.16 11.31
CA GLY A 234 -0.67 -8.28 11.88
C GLY A 234 -1.65 -8.98 10.94
N PRO A 235 -2.94 -8.97 11.30
CA PRO A 235 -3.99 -9.72 10.61
C PRO A 235 -4.66 -8.98 9.43
N THR A 236 -4.83 -9.65 8.30
CA THR A 236 -5.64 -9.17 7.17
C THR A 236 -6.95 -9.94 7.09
N ILE A 237 -8.04 -9.25 6.81
CA ILE A 237 -9.34 -9.85 6.49
C ILE A 237 -9.82 -9.24 5.18
N TYR A 238 -10.17 -10.09 4.23
CA TYR A 238 -10.80 -9.70 2.97
C TYR A 238 -12.16 -10.38 2.87
N ALA A 239 -13.17 -9.63 2.45
CA ALA A 239 -14.50 -10.15 2.19
C ALA A 239 -15.07 -9.59 0.89
N LYS A 240 -15.45 -10.49 -0.03
CA LYS A 240 -16.26 -10.17 -1.20
C LYS A 240 -17.71 -9.93 -0.75
N LEU A 241 -18.21 -8.72 -0.96
CA LEU A 241 -19.55 -8.30 -0.54
C LEU A 241 -20.61 -8.56 -1.63
N SER A 242 -20.21 -8.44 -2.89
CA SER A 242 -21.02 -8.77 -4.06
C SER A 242 -20.14 -9.24 -5.22
N GLU A 243 -20.72 -9.50 -6.39
CA GLU A 243 -19.93 -9.73 -7.61
C GLU A 243 -19.04 -8.55 -7.96
N ARG A 244 -19.29 -7.36 -7.42
CA ARG A 244 -18.70 -6.08 -7.86
C ARG A 244 -18.10 -5.25 -6.75
N SER A 245 -18.09 -5.77 -5.53
CA SER A 245 -17.60 -5.02 -4.38
C SER A 245 -16.98 -5.95 -3.36
N TRP A 246 -15.95 -5.42 -2.72
CA TRP A 246 -15.20 -6.09 -1.68
C TRP A 246 -14.78 -5.09 -0.63
N ILE A 247 -14.38 -5.62 0.52
CA ILE A 247 -13.82 -4.86 1.62
C ILE A 247 -12.62 -5.61 2.20
N LEU A 248 -11.57 -4.85 2.52
CA LEU A 248 -10.37 -5.36 3.16
C LEU A 248 -10.07 -4.53 4.41
N PHE A 249 -9.65 -5.21 5.48
CA PHE A 249 -9.12 -4.62 6.70
C PHE A 249 -7.75 -5.20 7.02
N ALA A 250 -6.79 -4.33 7.35
CA ALA A 250 -5.43 -4.66 7.80
C ALA A 250 -5.00 -3.75 8.99
N TRP A 251 -3.89 -4.08 9.67
CA TRP A 251 -3.47 -3.58 11.00
C TRP A 251 -2.54 -2.37 11.01
#